data_AF-A0A8H7VEG3-F1
#
_entry.id   AF-A0A8H7VEG3-F1
#
_cell.length_a   1.000
_cell.length_b   1.000
_cell.length_c   1.000
_cell.angle_alpha   90.00
_cell.angle_beta   90.00
_cell.angle_gamma   90.00
#
_symmetry.space_group_name_H-M   'P 1'
#
loop_
_entity.id
_entity.type
_entity.pdbx_description
1 polymer ?
#
loop_
_entity_poly.entity_id
_entity_poly.type
_entity_poly.pdbx_seq_one_letter_code
_entity_poly.pdbx_strand_id
1 'polypeptide(L)'
;FTRQEDICIDSTHKTCKSFLNDEDCYLFTIVAKNSSTNKGCSMEFMITNSETSETLSMWLEWLKKEVEFTPKTIMIDCSPIEINAIRVVFQESVRILLCHWHIKRAWDKKIKKDVKASTGTKDSMLLRSEAHADLNKLMHCENQDYFEVF
;
A
#
# COMPACT_ATOMS: atom_id res chain seq x y z
N PHE A 1 19.63 2.39 -16.15
CA PHE A 1 18.56 1.60 -15.54
C PHE A 1 17.36 1.60 -16.47
N THR A 2 16.82 0.44 -16.84
CA THR A 2 15.62 0.35 -17.69
C THR A 2 14.48 1.07 -16.97
N ARG A 3 13.70 1.86 -17.71
CA ARG A 3 12.55 2.60 -17.17
C ARG A 3 11.55 1.60 -16.56
N GLN A 4 11.50 1.52 -15.24
CA GLN A 4 10.54 0.69 -14.51
C GLN A 4 9.21 1.44 -14.50
N GLU A 5 8.21 0.91 -15.21
CA GLU A 5 6.92 1.59 -15.37
C GLU A 5 6.00 1.38 -14.16
N ASP A 6 6.08 0.21 -13.53
CA ASP A 6 5.27 -0.16 -12.37
C ASP A 6 6.17 -0.46 -11.17
N ILE A 7 5.97 0.27 -10.08
CA ILE A 7 6.72 0.14 -8.84
C ILE A 7 5.79 0.03 -7.64
N CYS A 8 6.31 -0.45 -6.52
CA CYS A 8 5.67 -0.48 -5.22
C CYS A 8 6.45 0.39 -4.25
N ILE A 9 5.75 1.14 -3.39
CA ILE A 9 6.31 1.76 -2.20
C ILE A 9 5.70 1.05 -0.99
N ASP A 10 6.54 0.72 -0.02
CA ASP A 10 6.13 0.10 1.25
C ASP A 10 6.91 0.73 2.39
N SER A 11 6.23 1.04 3.50
CA SER A 11 6.85 1.50 4.75
C SER A 11 6.90 0.37 5.78
N THR A 12 8.11 0.09 6.28
CA THR A 12 8.33 -0.84 7.38
C THR A 12 8.61 -0.06 8.68
N HIS A 13 7.67 -0.17 9.62
CA HIS A 13 7.78 0.47 10.93
C HIS A 13 8.79 -0.24 11.84
N LYS A 14 9.35 0.52 12.79
CA LYS A 14 10.24 0.00 13.84
C LYS A 14 11.49 -0.68 13.31
N THR A 15 12.01 -0.17 12.19
CA THR A 15 13.19 -0.75 11.53
C THR A 15 14.44 -0.61 12.40
N CYS A 16 14.62 0.54 13.03
CA CYS A 16 15.71 0.82 13.97
C CYS A 16 15.31 1.93 14.94
N LYS A 17 16.24 2.34 15.80
CA LYS A 17 16.08 3.45 16.74
C LYS A 17 16.84 4.68 16.27
N SER A 18 16.21 5.84 16.41
CA SER A 18 16.81 7.14 16.15
C SER A 18 17.93 7.43 17.16
N PHE A 19 19.10 7.86 16.67
CA PHE A 19 20.21 8.26 17.52
C PHE A 19 19.94 9.55 18.32
N LEU A 20 18.92 10.32 17.94
CA LEU A 20 18.63 11.63 18.54
C LEU A 20 17.71 11.51 19.76
N ASN A 21 16.75 10.58 19.71
CA ASN A 21 15.64 10.54 20.67
C ASN A 21 15.11 9.11 20.96
N ASP A 22 15.78 8.06 20.47
CA ASP A 22 15.41 6.64 20.66
C ASP A 22 13.98 6.26 20.16
N GLU A 23 13.40 7.11 19.29
CA GLU A 23 12.13 6.83 18.63
C GLU A 23 12.29 5.77 17.52
N ASP A 24 11.17 5.11 17.19
CA ASP A 24 11.12 4.13 16.10
C ASP A 24 11.33 4.82 14.75
N CYS A 25 12.26 4.30 13.95
CA CYS A 25 12.47 4.70 12.57
C CYS A 25 11.65 3.83 11.59
N TYR A 26 11.39 4.40 10.44
CA TYR A 26 10.65 3.85 9.32
C TYR A 26 11.60 3.60 8.17
N LEU A 27 11.44 2.47 7.49
CA LEU A 27 12.13 2.15 6.25
C LEU A 27 11.12 2.24 5.12
N PHE A 28 11.27 3.22 4.25
CA PHE A 28 10.58 3.24 2.96
C PHE A 28 11.42 2.50 1.94
N THR A 29 10.78 1.63 1.15
CA THR A 29 11.42 0.93 0.04
C THR A 29 10.66 1.17 -1.25
N ILE A 30 11.39 1.35 -2.35
CA ILE A 30 10.85 1.26 -3.71
C ILE A 30 11.23 -0.09 -4.26
N VAL A 31 10.24 -0.90 -4.59
CA VAL A 31 10.42 -2.22 -5.19
C VAL A 31 9.83 -2.21 -6.58
N ALA A 32 10.59 -2.67 -7.56
CA ALA A 32 10.10 -2.79 -8.92
C ALA A 32 10.07 -4.25 -9.36
N LYS A 33 9.12 -4.62 -10.22
CA LYS A 33 9.02 -6.01 -10.70
C LYS A 33 10.13 -6.25 -11.74
N ASN A 34 10.95 -7.26 -11.50
CA ASN A 34 11.93 -7.70 -12.47
C ASN A 34 11.23 -8.54 -13.55
N SER A 35 11.28 -8.08 -14.81
CA SER A 35 10.57 -8.71 -15.94
C SER A 35 11.06 -10.13 -16.24
N SER A 36 12.35 -10.41 -16.06
CA SER A 36 12.93 -11.72 -16.37
C SER A 36 12.60 -12.77 -15.31
N THR A 37 12.56 -12.38 -14.04
CA THR A 37 12.37 -13.32 -12.92
C THR A 37 10.98 -13.30 -12.31
N ASN A 38 10.15 -12.32 -12.69
CA ASN A 38 8.86 -12.00 -12.06
C ASN A 38 8.93 -11.72 -10.55
N LYS A 39 10.12 -11.51 -9.98
CA LYS A 39 10.31 -11.19 -8.56
C LYS A 39 10.40 -9.68 -8.35
N GLY A 40 10.11 -9.23 -7.13
CA GLY A 40 10.41 -7.86 -6.72
C GLY A 40 11.92 -7.66 -6.57
N CYS A 41 12.42 -6.52 -7.03
CA CYS A 41 13.79 -6.06 -6.86
C CYS A 41 13.76 -4.70 -6.17
N SER A 42 14.44 -4.57 -5.04
CA SER A 42 14.58 -3.27 -4.36
C SER A 42 15.43 -2.35 -5.24
N MET A 43 14.91 -1.17 -5.49
CA MET A 43 15.54 -0.15 -6.33
C MET A 43 16.18 0.92 -5.45
N GLU A 44 15.43 1.43 -4.48
CA GLU A 44 15.83 2.53 -3.61
C GLU A 44 15.21 2.37 -2.22
N PHE A 45 15.84 2.99 -1.22
CA PHE A 45 15.31 3.00 0.14
C PHE A 45 15.64 4.30 0.87
N MET A 46 14.84 4.61 1.88
CA MET A 46 15.08 5.70 2.82
C MET A 46 14.77 5.21 4.23
N ILE A 47 15.69 5.46 5.17
CA ILE A 47 15.42 5.30 6.59
C ILE A 47 15.22 6.70 7.18
N THR A 48 14.12 6.90 7.88
CA THR A 48 13.76 8.18 8.49
C THR A 48 13.05 7.94 9.82
N ASN A 49 13.15 8.87 10.77
CA ASN A 49 12.32 8.88 11.97
C ASN A 49 11.00 9.65 11.77
N SER A 50 10.72 10.11 10.55
CA SER A 50 9.55 10.91 10.21
C SER A 50 8.73 10.23 9.10
N GLU A 51 7.63 9.59 9.50
CA GLU A 51 6.63 9.04 8.58
C GLU A 51 5.59 10.10 8.23
N THR A 52 6.03 11.14 7.52
CA THR A 52 5.16 12.26 7.11
C THR A 52 5.11 12.39 5.60
N SER A 53 4.05 13.01 5.11
CA SER A 53 3.84 13.17 3.67
C SER A 53 4.90 14.11 3.07
N GLU A 54 5.31 15.12 3.84
CA GLU A 54 6.36 16.07 3.49
C GLU A 54 7.71 15.37 3.32
N THR A 55 8.07 14.48 4.26
CA THR A 55 9.34 13.74 4.20
C THR A 55 9.38 12.83 2.97
N LEU A 56 8.30 12.09 2.72
CA LEU A 56 8.18 11.23 1.55
C LEU A 56 8.17 12.04 0.24
N SER A 57 7.50 13.19 0.21
CA SER A 57 7.48 14.08 -0.96
C SER A 57 8.87 14.60 -1.30
N MET A 58 9.64 15.03 -0.29
CA MET A 58 11.02 15.49 -0.49
C MET A 58 11.91 14.40 -1.10
N TRP A 59 11.78 13.17 -0.60
CA TRP A 59 12.54 12.04 -1.15
C TRP A 59 12.12 11.69 -2.57
N LEU A 60 10.82 11.65 -2.87
CA LEU A 60 10.30 11.37 -4.20
C LEU A 60 10.66 12.48 -5.22
N GLU A 61 10.64 13.76 -4.81
CA GLU A 61 11.06 14.87 -5.66
C GLU A 61 12.57 14.80 -5.96
N TRP A 62 13.38 14.45 -4.96
CA TRP A 62 14.81 14.20 -5.15
C TRP A 62 15.04 13.07 -6.16
N LEU A 63 14.34 11.94 -6.02
CA LEU A 63 14.44 10.82 -6.96
C LEU A 63 14.03 11.23 -8.38
N LYS A 64 12.92 11.96 -8.51
CA LYS A 64 12.41 12.45 -9.79
C LYS A 64 13.43 13.35 -10.50
N LYS A 65 14.12 14.22 -9.76
CA LYS A 65 15.07 15.20 -10.31
C LYS A 65 16.46 14.63 -10.56
N GLU A 66 17.01 13.89 -9.61
CA GLU A 66 18.43 13.49 -9.61
C GLU A 66 18.68 12.12 -10.25
N VAL A 67 17.67 11.23 -10.24
CA VAL A 67 17.75 9.89 -10.87
C VAL A 67 16.68 9.68 -11.95
N GLU A 68 16.04 10.76 -12.41
CA GLU A 68 15.04 10.76 -13.49
C GLU A 68 13.90 9.76 -13.25
N PHE A 69 13.53 9.56 -11.98
CA PHE A 69 12.51 8.60 -11.57
C PHE A 69 11.13 9.01 -12.10
N THR A 70 10.65 8.28 -13.11
CA THR A 70 9.40 8.59 -13.85
C THR A 70 8.52 7.33 -13.99
N PRO A 71 7.96 6.79 -12.89
CA PRO A 71 7.05 5.66 -12.97
C PRO A 71 5.74 6.05 -13.67
N LYS A 72 5.02 5.06 -14.21
CA LYS A 72 3.64 5.22 -14.70
C LYS A 72 2.62 4.84 -13.63
N THR A 73 2.92 3.78 -12.88
CA THR A 73 2.08 3.27 -11.82
C THR A 73 2.89 3.11 -10.54
N ILE A 74 2.33 3.57 -9.42
CA ILE A 74 2.86 3.31 -8.09
C ILE A 74 1.80 2.55 -7.30
N MET A 75 2.13 1.34 -6.87
CA MET A 75 1.37 0.60 -5.88
C MET A 75 1.84 1.00 -4.48
N ILE A 76 0.89 1.27 -3.59
CA ILE A 76 1.17 1.68 -2.22
C ILE A 76 0.25 0.95 -1.25
N ASP A 77 0.49 1.17 0.03
CA ASP A 77 -0.48 0.79 1.05
C ASP A 77 -1.72 1.68 0.99
N CYS A 78 -2.76 1.32 1.72
CA CYS A 78 -3.93 2.18 1.87
C CYS A 78 -3.62 3.37 2.82
N SER A 79 -2.55 4.11 2.52
CA SER A 79 -1.96 5.15 3.34
C SER A 79 -2.25 6.54 2.75
N PRO A 80 -3.02 7.40 3.45
CA PRO A 80 -3.22 8.78 3.02
C PRO A 80 -1.92 9.58 2.91
N ILE A 81 -0.91 9.25 3.72
CA ILE A 81 0.42 9.89 3.70
C ILE A 81 1.11 9.66 2.36
N GLU A 82 1.11 8.41 1.89
CA GLU A 82 1.72 8.01 0.62
C GLU A 82 0.93 8.58 -0.57
N ILE A 83 -0.41 8.51 -0.53
CA ILE A 83 -1.27 9.11 -1.56
C ILE A 83 -0.95 10.59 -1.71
N ASN A 84 -0.94 11.33 -0.60
CA ASN A 84 -0.71 12.77 -0.63
C ASN A 84 0.70 13.09 -1.16
N ALA A 85 1.73 12.34 -0.73
CA ALA A 85 3.10 12.59 -1.16
C ALA A 85 3.28 12.37 -2.67
N ILE A 86 2.71 11.27 -3.20
CA ILE A 86 2.73 10.98 -4.64
C ILE A 86 1.99 12.08 -5.42
N ARG A 87 0.85 12.56 -4.92
CA ARG A 87 0.08 13.62 -5.57
C ARG A 87 0.79 14.96 -5.57
N VAL A 88 1.53 15.30 -4.51
CA VAL A 88 2.36 16.50 -4.46
C VAL A 88 3.47 16.46 -5.54
N VAL A 89 4.15 15.32 -5.68
CA VAL A 89 5.33 15.20 -6.57
C VAL A 89 4.97 14.92 -8.03
N PHE A 90 4.01 14.02 -8.26
CA PHE A 90 3.67 13.51 -9.59
C PHE A 90 2.30 13.96 -10.09
N GLN A 91 1.49 14.61 -9.26
CA GLN A 91 0.13 15.04 -9.63
C GLN A 91 -0.68 13.85 -10.20
N GLU A 92 -1.38 14.07 -11.32
CA GLU A 92 -2.14 13.04 -12.04
C GLU A 92 -1.30 12.29 -13.10
N SER A 93 0.00 12.56 -13.21
CA SER A 93 0.87 11.86 -14.19
C SER A 93 1.12 10.40 -13.82
N VAL A 94 0.87 10.03 -12.57
CA VAL A 94 1.06 8.68 -12.02
C VAL A 94 -0.27 8.12 -11.56
N ARG A 95 -0.56 6.90 -12.01
CA ARG A 95 -1.66 6.10 -11.48
C ARG A 95 -1.26 5.50 -10.14
N ILE A 96 -2.10 5.71 -9.12
CA ILE A 96 -1.94 5.08 -7.81
C ILE A 96 -2.77 3.80 -7.77
N LEU A 97 -2.14 2.69 -7.41
CA LEU A 97 -2.81 1.43 -7.08
C LEU A 97 -2.70 1.17 -5.58
N LEU A 98 -3.74 0.56 -5.01
CA LEU A 98 -3.69 0.11 -3.63
C LEU A 98 -3.28 -1.36 -3.58
N CYS A 99 -2.40 -1.69 -2.65
CA CYS A 99 -1.91 -3.04 -2.45
C CYS A 99 -3.07 -3.94 -1.99
N HIS A 100 -3.34 -4.95 -2.82
CA HIS A 100 -4.39 -5.95 -2.58
C HIS A 100 -4.24 -6.61 -1.20
N TRP A 101 -3.01 -6.95 -0.80
CA TRP A 101 -2.75 -7.60 0.48
C TRP A 101 -3.15 -6.72 1.67
N HIS A 102 -2.78 -5.44 1.62
CA HIS A 102 -3.11 -4.48 2.67
C HIS A 102 -4.62 -4.19 2.74
N ILE A 103 -5.31 -4.12 1.60
CA ILE A 103 -6.78 -4.02 1.58
C ILE A 103 -7.41 -5.23 2.27
N LYS A 104 -7.02 -6.46 1.88
CA LYS A 104 -7.55 -7.69 2.50
C LYS A 104 -7.30 -7.72 3.99
N ARG A 105 -6.10 -7.37 4.43
CA ARG A 105 -5.75 -7.31 5.85
C ARG A 105 -6.60 -6.28 6.62
N ALA A 106 -6.89 -5.12 6.02
CA ALA A 106 -7.75 -4.11 6.63
C ALA A 106 -9.20 -4.61 6.78
N TRP A 107 -9.73 -5.28 5.74
CA TRP A 107 -11.04 -5.91 5.78
C TRP A 107 -11.13 -7.00 6.85
N ASP A 108 -10.15 -7.91 6.92
CA ASP A 108 -10.12 -8.97 7.93
C ASP A 108 -10.19 -8.41 9.36
N LYS A 109 -9.45 -7.32 9.62
CA LYS A 109 -9.45 -6.65 10.93
C LYS A 109 -10.84 -6.07 11.25
N LYS A 110 -11.49 -5.46 10.25
CA LYS A 110 -12.81 -4.84 10.40
C LYS A 110 -13.91 -5.89 10.59
N ILE A 111 -13.90 -6.93 9.76
CA ILE A 111 -14.84 -8.07 9.86
C ILE A 111 -14.74 -8.75 11.23
N LYS A 112 -13.53 -9.03 11.72
CA LYS A 112 -13.36 -9.64 13.05
C LYS A 112 -13.91 -8.76 14.18
N LYS A 113 -13.78 -7.44 14.05
CA LYS A 113 -14.22 -6.48 15.06
C LYS A 113 -15.73 -6.31 15.07
N ASP A 114 -16.34 -6.16 13.89
CA ASP A 114 -17.69 -5.63 13.74
C ASP A 114 -18.73 -6.70 13.38
N VAL A 115 -18.33 -7.78 12.68
CA VAL A 115 -19.25 -8.88 12.34
C VAL A 115 -19.31 -9.88 13.50
N LYS A 116 -20.42 -9.82 14.25
CA LYS A 116 -20.71 -10.66 15.41
C LYS A 116 -22.19 -11.03 15.41
N ALA A 117 -22.47 -12.32 15.60
CA ALA A 117 -23.83 -12.80 15.84
C ALA A 117 -24.19 -12.61 17.32
N SER A 118 -25.48 -12.36 17.60
CA SER A 118 -26.02 -12.35 18.96
C SER A 118 -26.09 -13.76 19.59
N THR A 119 -26.08 -14.80 18.76
CA THR A 119 -26.35 -16.19 19.12
C THR A 119 -25.11 -17.02 19.46
N GLY A 120 -23.90 -16.49 19.23
CA GLY A 120 -22.64 -17.10 19.69
C GLY A 120 -21.48 -17.09 18.69
N THR A 121 -20.39 -17.74 19.08
CA THR A 121 -19.11 -17.71 18.35
C THR A 121 -19.16 -18.41 17.00
N LYS A 122 -19.86 -19.56 16.89
CA LYS A 122 -19.96 -20.32 15.64
C LYS A 122 -20.70 -19.54 14.56
N ASP A 123 -21.81 -18.89 14.92
CA ASP A 123 -22.60 -18.09 14.00
C ASP A 123 -21.84 -16.83 13.57
N SER A 124 -21.08 -16.23 14.49
CA SER A 124 -20.15 -15.14 14.14
C SER A 124 -19.08 -15.59 13.14
N MET A 125 -18.58 -16.82 13.23
CA MET A 125 -17.60 -17.35 12.27
C MET A 125 -18.23 -17.56 10.89
N LEU A 126 -19.47 -18.06 10.82
CA LEU A 126 -20.19 -18.23 9.56
C LEU A 126 -20.41 -16.88 8.86
N LEU A 127 -20.96 -15.89 9.57
CA LEU A 127 -21.18 -14.54 9.03
C LEU A 127 -19.88 -13.89 8.52
N ARG A 128 -18.76 -14.09 9.24
CA ARG A 128 -17.46 -13.59 8.79
C ARG A 128 -16.97 -14.30 7.54
N SER A 129 -17.21 -15.60 7.43
CA SER A 129 -16.86 -16.38 6.24
C SER A 129 -17.64 -15.91 5.01
N GLU A 130 -18.94 -15.64 5.18
CA GLU A 130 -19.80 -15.09 4.13
C GLU A 130 -19.31 -13.69 3.71
N ALA A 131 -19.07 -12.79 4.68
CA ALA A 131 -18.54 -11.47 4.41
C ALA A 131 -17.19 -11.50 3.67
N HIS A 132 -16.27 -12.41 4.04
CA HIS A 132 -15.03 -12.61 3.29
C HIS A 132 -15.27 -13.10 1.86
N ALA A 133 -16.23 -14.01 1.66
CA ALA A 133 -16.53 -14.53 0.33
C ALA A 133 -17.04 -13.40 -0.58
N ASP A 134 -17.93 -12.55 -0.10
CA ASP A 134 -18.49 -11.46 -0.89
C ASP A 134 -17.47 -10.35 -1.17
N LEU A 135 -16.66 -9.95 -0.18
CA LEU A 135 -15.56 -9.01 -0.40
C LEU A 135 -14.52 -9.53 -1.40
N ASN A 136 -14.24 -10.84 -1.39
CA ASN A 136 -13.36 -11.44 -2.40
C ASN A 136 -13.97 -11.37 -3.81
N LYS A 137 -15.28 -11.60 -3.96
CA LYS A 137 -15.95 -11.43 -5.26
C LYS A 137 -15.82 -9.99 -5.75
N LEU A 138 -16.04 -9.00 -4.88
CA LEU A 138 -15.91 -7.57 -5.22
C LEU A 138 -14.47 -7.21 -5.66
N MET A 139 -13.47 -7.69 -4.91
CA MET A 139 -12.04 -7.46 -5.20
C MET A 139 -11.60 -8.00 -6.57
N HIS A 140 -12.22 -9.09 -7.03
CA HIS A 140 -11.88 -9.77 -8.29
C HIS A 140 -12.89 -9.50 -9.41
N CYS A 141 -13.81 -8.57 -9.21
CA CYS A 141 -14.80 -8.27 -10.21
C CYS A 141 -14.17 -7.53 -11.40
N GLU A 142 -14.48 -7.97 -12.62
CA GLU A 142 -13.91 -7.43 -13.86
C GLU A 142 -14.72 -6.23 -14.41
N ASN A 143 -15.95 -6.03 -13.92
CA ASN A 143 -16.93 -5.14 -14.51
C ASN A 143 -17.82 -4.46 -13.45
N GLN A 144 -18.10 -3.18 -13.67
CA GLN A 144 -18.82 -2.32 -12.73
C GLN A 144 -20.26 -2.80 -12.46
N ASP A 145 -20.89 -3.50 -13.41
CA ASP A 145 -22.28 -3.97 -13.33
C ASP A 145 -22.55 -4.89 -12.13
N TYR A 146 -21.54 -5.59 -11.61
CA TYR A 146 -21.68 -6.45 -10.43
C TYR A 146 -21.67 -5.68 -9.10
N PHE A 147 -21.18 -4.44 -9.09
CA PHE A 147 -21.22 -3.61 -7.88
C PHE A 147 -22.64 -3.13 -7.55
N GLU A 148 -23.54 -3.05 -8.53
CA GLU A 148 -24.92 -2.58 -8.34
C GLU A 148 -25.89 -3.67 -7.82
N VAL A 149 -25.41 -4.90 -7.67
CA VAL A 149 -26.23 -6.07 -7.25
C VAL A 149 -26.04 -6.41 -5.76
N PHE A 150 -25.16 -5.67 -5.05
CA PHE A 150 -24.90 -5.83 -3.62
C PHE A 150 -25.44 -4.66 -2.79
#